data_AF-A0AAN9J514-F1
#
_entry.id   AF-A0AAN9J514-F1
#
_cell.length_a   1.000
_cell.length_b   1.000
_cell.length_c   1.000
_cell.angle_alpha   90.00
_cell.angle_beta   90.00
_cell.angle_gamma   90.00
#
_symmetry.space_group_name_H-M   'P 1'
#
loop_
_entity.id
_entity.type
_entity.pdbx_description
1 polymer ?
#
loop_
_entity_poly.entity_id
_entity_poly.type
_entity_poly.pdbx_seq_one_letter_code
_entity_poly.pdbx_strand_id
1 'polypeptide(L)'
;MGSLRRIAITAYRTLNPSSSSSVSSQSVCFRRRPLFPYSSSISPFTSQTNNDPHSIHIDLSNQEAKRSLFNRLLYRSKQRGFLELDLILGKWVEDNIHSLDESRIKALIQVLDVENPDLWRWISGQEQPPESISTNPVLNAVREKVTKNLDSYSAPETRATPGQPWVRGWDDIKKGRDGPITGNQ
;
A
#
# COMPACT_ATOMS: atom_id res chain seq x y z
N MET A 1 22.97 2.96 -46.44
CA MET A 1 21.79 3.58 -47.12
C MET A 1 20.55 3.07 -46.41
N GLY A 2 19.96 3.92 -45.54
CA GLY A 2 18.99 3.51 -44.51
C GLY A 2 17.62 3.10 -45.07
N SER A 3 17.04 2.06 -44.45
CA SER A 3 15.70 1.56 -44.74
C SER A 3 14.66 2.32 -43.90
N LEU A 4 13.80 3.09 -44.56
CA LEU A 4 12.71 3.84 -43.94
C LEU A 4 11.51 2.92 -43.74
N ARG A 5 11.21 2.56 -42.48
CA ARG A 5 9.95 1.88 -42.11
C ARG A 5 8.85 2.92 -41.95
N ARG A 6 7.91 2.96 -42.89
CA ARG A 6 6.67 3.75 -42.80
C ARG A 6 5.69 3.03 -41.87
N ILE A 7 5.28 3.70 -40.80
CA ILE A 7 4.22 3.28 -39.87
C ILE A 7 2.90 3.81 -40.43
N ALA A 8 1.93 2.93 -40.69
CA ALA A 8 0.56 3.31 -41.05
C ALA A 8 -0.29 3.39 -39.78
N ILE A 9 -0.83 4.58 -39.48
CA ILE A 9 -1.77 4.81 -38.38
C ILE A 9 -3.18 4.73 -38.99
N THR A 10 -3.94 3.69 -38.63
CA THR A 10 -5.36 3.58 -39.00
C THR A 10 -6.19 4.28 -37.92
N ALA A 11 -6.61 5.52 -38.18
CA ALA A 11 -7.58 6.21 -37.36
C ALA A 11 -9.00 5.81 -37.81
N TYR A 12 -9.76 5.15 -36.93
CA TYR A 12 -11.20 4.94 -37.16
C TYR A 12 -11.95 6.19 -36.68
N ARG A 13 -12.56 6.90 -37.62
CA ARG A 13 -13.43 8.05 -37.37
C ARG A 13 -14.88 7.57 -37.42
N THR A 14 -15.50 7.37 -36.26
CA THR A 14 -16.93 7.06 -36.18
C THR A 14 -17.73 8.36 -36.21
N LEU A 15 -18.48 8.56 -37.28
CA LEU A 15 -19.51 9.59 -37.39
C LEU A 15 -20.87 8.92 -37.13
N ASN A 16 -21.61 9.40 -36.12
CA ASN A 16 -23.01 9.07 -35.92
C ASN A 16 -23.88 9.98 -36.80
N PRO A 17 -24.86 9.43 -37.54
CA PRO A 17 -26.04 10.17 -37.93
C PRO A 17 -27.27 9.65 -37.19
N SER A 18 -27.99 10.60 -36.59
CA SER A 18 -29.36 10.46 -36.10
C SER A 18 -30.34 10.24 -37.25
N SER A 19 -31.21 9.22 -37.16
CA SER A 19 -32.59 9.28 -37.67
C SER A 19 -33.40 8.06 -37.22
N SER A 20 -34.63 8.37 -36.84
CA SER A 20 -35.68 7.52 -36.28
C SER A 20 -36.47 6.77 -37.36
N SER A 21 -36.78 5.49 -37.13
CA SER A 21 -37.96 4.83 -37.71
C SER A 21 -38.29 3.48 -37.03
N SER A 22 -39.45 3.48 -36.38
CA SER A 22 -40.48 2.46 -36.11
C SER A 22 -40.34 0.98 -36.57
N VAL A 23 -40.69 0.10 -35.60
CA VAL A 23 -41.52 -1.14 -35.67
C VAL A 23 -40.92 -2.40 -36.31
N SER A 24 -40.81 -3.49 -35.52
CA SER A 24 -41.49 -4.78 -35.74
C SER A 24 -41.03 -5.84 -34.73
N SER A 25 -41.99 -6.41 -33.99
CA SER A 25 -41.84 -7.56 -33.10
C SER A 25 -41.58 -8.85 -33.88
N GLN A 26 -40.67 -9.71 -33.43
CA GLN A 26 -40.72 -11.16 -33.68
C GLN A 26 -39.81 -11.99 -32.74
N SER A 27 -40.49 -12.82 -31.95
CA SER A 27 -40.17 -14.16 -31.44
C SER A 27 -38.72 -14.70 -31.42
N VAL A 28 -38.29 -15.02 -30.20
CA VAL A 28 -37.55 -16.20 -29.71
C VAL A 28 -36.98 -17.18 -30.75
N CYS A 29 -35.66 -17.41 -30.69
CA CYS A 29 -35.03 -18.69 -31.03
C CYS A 29 -33.83 -18.95 -30.11
N PHE A 30 -34.03 -19.87 -29.17
CA PHE A 30 -32.98 -20.52 -28.40
C PHE A 30 -31.91 -21.10 -29.33
N ARG A 31 -30.63 -20.78 -29.10
CA ARG A 31 -29.54 -21.69 -29.49
C ARG A 31 -28.83 -22.20 -28.24
N ARG A 32 -29.00 -23.51 -28.04
CA ARG A 32 -28.32 -24.34 -27.07
C ARG A 32 -26.85 -24.55 -27.47
N ARG A 33 -25.98 -24.46 -26.45
CA ARG A 33 -24.66 -25.07 -26.16
C ARG A 33 -23.94 -25.91 -27.23
N PRO A 34 -22.61 -26.05 -27.08
CA PRO A 34 -22.15 -27.39 -26.69
C PRO A 34 -21.35 -27.40 -25.37
N LEU A 35 -21.68 -28.41 -24.57
CA LEU A 35 -21.00 -28.87 -23.37
C LEU A 35 -19.61 -29.40 -23.73
N PHE A 36 -18.57 -28.87 -23.07
CA PHE A 36 -17.32 -29.62 -22.90
C PHE A 36 -17.35 -30.32 -21.54
N PRO A 37 -17.18 -31.66 -21.48
CA PRO A 37 -17.12 -32.40 -20.24
C PRO A 37 -15.65 -32.49 -19.81
N TYR A 38 -15.23 -31.62 -18.90
CA TYR A 38 -14.12 -31.92 -18.01
C TYR A 38 -14.58 -31.58 -16.60
N SER A 39 -15.14 -32.60 -15.94
CA SER A 39 -15.38 -32.57 -14.50
C SER A 39 -14.04 -32.76 -13.78
N SER A 40 -13.19 -31.74 -13.79
CA SER A 40 -12.21 -31.57 -12.74
C SER A 40 -12.94 -30.91 -11.57
N SER A 41 -13.41 -31.72 -10.62
CA SER A 41 -13.87 -31.22 -9.33
C SER A 41 -12.65 -30.74 -8.53
N ILE A 42 -12.07 -29.61 -8.94
CA ILE A 42 -11.20 -28.84 -8.08
C ILE A 42 -12.14 -27.91 -7.34
N SER A 43 -12.68 -28.40 -6.23
CA SER A 43 -13.26 -27.54 -5.21
C SER A 43 -12.16 -26.58 -4.74
N PRO A 44 -12.27 -25.25 -4.93
CA PRO A 44 -11.26 -24.31 -4.43
C PRO A 44 -11.42 -24.06 -2.92
N PHE A 45 -12.26 -24.85 -2.25
CA PHE A 45 -12.63 -24.64 -0.87
C PHE A 45 -11.89 -25.63 0.03
N THR A 46 -10.65 -25.28 0.36
CA THR A 46 -9.92 -25.90 1.47
C THR A 46 -10.68 -25.56 2.76
N SER A 47 -11.42 -26.53 3.29
CA SER A 47 -12.08 -26.41 4.59
C SER A 47 -11.06 -26.79 5.65
N GLN A 48 -10.33 -25.80 6.17
CA GLN A 48 -9.56 -25.98 7.40
C GLN A 48 -10.35 -25.40 8.57
N THR A 49 -10.45 -26.27 9.56
CA THR A 49 -11.28 -26.24 10.77
C THR A 49 -10.66 -25.33 11.83
N ASN A 50 -11.53 -24.69 12.62
CA ASN A 50 -11.24 -23.83 13.78
C ASN A 50 -10.55 -22.50 13.42
N ASN A 51 -11.34 -21.61 12.80
CA ASN A 51 -10.93 -20.24 12.52
C ASN A 51 -11.04 -19.39 13.80
N ASP A 52 -9.95 -19.25 14.54
CA ASP A 52 -9.67 -17.95 15.12
C ASP A 52 -9.26 -17.03 13.97
N PRO A 53 -10.04 -16.01 13.59
CA PRO A 53 -9.74 -15.13 12.45
C PRO A 53 -8.45 -14.31 12.61
N HIS A 54 -7.74 -14.46 13.73
CA HIS A 54 -6.52 -13.74 14.08
C HIS A 54 -5.24 -14.59 14.10
N SER A 55 -5.30 -15.92 13.90
CA SER A 55 -4.09 -16.74 13.91
C SER A 55 -3.47 -16.86 12.51
N ILE A 56 -2.62 -15.91 12.15
CA ILE A 56 -1.76 -16.08 10.97
C ILE A 56 -0.71 -17.16 11.31
N HIS A 57 -0.93 -18.38 10.83
CA HIS A 57 0.04 -19.47 10.94
C HIS A 57 1.18 -19.23 9.94
N ILE A 58 2.38 -18.95 10.46
CA ILE A 58 3.57 -18.69 9.65
C ILE A 58 4.39 -19.98 9.66
N ASP A 59 4.43 -20.68 8.54
CA ASP A 59 5.30 -21.84 8.38
C ASP A 59 6.65 -21.40 7.78
N LEU A 60 7.69 -21.34 8.62
CA LEU A 60 9.07 -21.07 8.19
C LEU A 60 9.86 -22.33 7.86
N SER A 61 9.32 -23.52 8.12
CA SER A 61 10.02 -24.79 7.85
C SER A 61 10.10 -25.06 6.35
N ASN A 62 9.06 -24.70 5.60
CA ASN A 62 9.05 -24.80 4.15
C ASN A 62 9.71 -23.56 3.51
N GLN A 63 10.82 -23.78 2.80
CA GLN A 63 11.61 -22.72 2.17
C GLN A 63 10.84 -21.98 1.06
N GLU A 64 9.95 -22.65 0.33
CA GLU A 64 9.13 -21.99 -0.70
C GLU A 64 8.06 -21.08 -0.08
N ALA A 65 7.40 -21.55 0.98
CA ALA A 65 6.42 -20.77 1.73
C ALA A 65 7.08 -19.54 2.36
N LYS A 66 8.26 -19.70 2.98
CA LYS A 66 9.08 -18.61 3.52
C LYS A 66 9.41 -17.55 2.47
N ARG A 67 9.90 -17.97 1.31
CA ARG A 67 10.22 -17.07 0.19
C ARG A 67 9.00 -16.30 -0.31
N SER A 68 7.88 -16.98 -0.51
CA SER A 68 6.62 -16.37 -0.95
C SER A 68 6.12 -15.33 0.05
N LEU A 69 6.17 -15.65 1.35
CA LEU A 69 5.80 -14.74 2.43
C LEU A 69 6.72 -13.51 2.44
N PHE A 70 8.03 -13.69 2.32
CA PHE A 70 8.99 -12.58 2.33
C PHE A 70 8.79 -11.64 1.15
N ASN A 71 8.59 -12.19 -0.05
CA ASN A 71 8.30 -11.39 -1.24
C ASN A 71 7.00 -10.60 -1.08
N ARG A 72 5.96 -11.19 -0.48
CA ARG A 72 4.69 -10.52 -0.19
C ARG A 72 4.86 -9.36 0.79
N LEU A 73 5.62 -9.55 1.87
CA LEU A 73 5.87 -8.49 2.86
C LEU A 73 6.69 -7.35 2.28
N LEU A 74 7.75 -7.69 1.52
CA LEU A 74 8.58 -6.70 0.84
C LEU A 74 7.80 -5.90 -0.19
N TYR A 75 6.90 -6.55 -0.93
CA TYR A 75 6.02 -5.88 -1.87
C TYR A 75 5.05 -4.94 -1.15
N ARG A 76 4.38 -5.42 -0.08
CA ARG A 76 3.41 -4.63 0.69
C ARG A 76 4.06 -3.44 1.39
N SER A 77 5.34 -3.52 1.79
CA SER A 77 6.06 -2.40 2.38
C SER A 77 6.48 -1.32 1.37
N LYS A 78 6.58 -1.68 0.07
CA LYS A 78 7.02 -0.77 -1.01
C LYS A 78 5.86 -0.18 -1.84
N GLN A 79 4.65 -0.69 -1.70
CA GLN A 79 3.50 -0.32 -2.55
C GLN A 79 2.33 0.22 -1.75
N ARG A 80 2.57 1.27 -0.96
CA ARG A 80 1.52 1.88 -0.13
C ARG A 80 0.99 3.17 -0.74
N GLY A 81 1.69 3.75 -1.72
CA GLY A 81 1.29 4.99 -2.38
C GLY A 81 1.81 6.24 -1.68
N PHE A 82 2.70 6.08 -0.71
CA PHE A 82 3.35 7.18 0.00
C PHE A 82 4.86 6.96 -0.05
N LEU A 83 5.53 7.68 -0.96
CA LEU A 83 6.90 7.39 -1.38
C LEU A 83 7.88 7.40 -0.20
N GLU A 84 7.68 8.31 0.75
CA GLU A 84 8.50 8.47 1.94
C GLU A 84 8.42 7.23 2.84
N LEU A 85 7.20 6.73 3.09
CA LEU A 85 6.99 5.49 3.84
C LEU A 85 7.55 4.30 3.08
N ASP A 86 7.33 4.22 1.77
CA ASP A 86 7.78 3.13 0.92
C ASP A 86 9.33 3.03 0.94
N LEU A 87 10.04 4.17 0.96
CA LEU A 87 11.49 4.20 1.08
C LEU A 87 11.97 3.80 2.47
N ILE A 88 11.34 4.31 3.54
CA ILE A 88 11.73 4.02 4.92
C ILE A 88 11.47 2.56 5.27
N LEU A 89 10.23 2.10 5.09
CA LEU A 89 9.81 0.73 5.41
C LEU A 89 10.37 -0.26 4.42
N GLY A 90 10.33 0.04 3.12
CA GLY A 90 10.86 -0.84 2.09
C GLY A 90 12.32 -1.17 2.31
N LYS A 91 13.16 -0.16 2.57
CA LYS A 91 14.59 -0.36 2.87
C LYS A 91 14.80 -1.08 4.19
N TRP A 92 14.05 -0.73 5.25
CA TRP A 92 14.17 -1.42 6.53
C TRP A 92 13.81 -2.91 6.42
N VAL A 93 12.71 -3.24 5.73
CA VAL A 93 12.28 -4.63 5.53
C VAL A 93 13.32 -5.38 4.71
N GLU A 94 13.79 -4.82 3.60
CA GLU A 94 14.81 -5.46 2.75
C GLU A 94 16.08 -5.83 3.52
N ASP A 95 16.56 -4.93 4.39
CA ASP A 95 17.76 -5.16 5.20
C ASP A 95 17.56 -6.21 6.30
N ASN A 96 16.34 -6.36 6.84
CA ASN A 96 16.10 -7.14 8.06
C ASN A 96 15.33 -8.45 7.85
N ILE A 97 14.56 -8.60 6.75
CA ILE A 97 13.58 -9.67 6.58
C ILE A 97 14.15 -11.09 6.71
N HIS A 98 15.41 -11.28 6.31
CA HIS A 98 16.09 -12.57 6.39
C HIS A 98 16.49 -12.97 7.81
N SER A 99 16.59 -12.00 8.73
CA SER A 99 17.03 -12.18 10.12
C SER A 99 15.89 -12.09 11.13
N LEU A 100 14.63 -11.92 10.68
CA LEU A 100 13.48 -11.80 11.58
C LEU A 100 12.95 -13.17 12.03
N ASP A 101 12.67 -13.26 13.33
CA ASP A 101 11.93 -14.38 13.94
C ASP A 101 10.43 -14.30 13.64
N GLU A 102 9.71 -15.40 13.86
CA GLU A 102 8.24 -15.50 13.72
C GLU A 102 7.48 -14.37 14.42
N SER A 103 7.85 -14.09 15.66
CA SER A 103 7.20 -13.05 16.47
C SER A 103 7.38 -11.67 15.85
N ARG A 104 8.57 -11.37 15.31
CA ARG A 104 8.87 -10.11 14.63
C ARG A 104 8.21 -10.02 13.27
N ILE A 105 8.04 -11.13 12.56
CA ILE A 105 7.27 -11.18 11.31
C ILE A 105 5.80 -10.87 11.59
N LYS A 106 5.20 -11.43 12.65
CA LYS A 106 3.84 -11.08 13.08
C LYS A 106 3.74 -9.59 13.45
N ALA A 107 4.72 -9.08 14.17
CA ALA A 107 4.80 -7.67 14.52
C ALA A 107 4.92 -6.77 13.26
N LEU A 108 5.68 -7.18 12.25
CA LEU A 108 5.78 -6.47 10.97
C LEU A 108 4.44 -6.47 10.23
N ILE A 109 3.74 -7.60 10.18
CA ILE A 109 2.41 -7.69 9.56
C ILE A 109 1.46 -6.69 10.24
N GLN A 110 1.43 -6.67 11.58
CA GLN A 110 0.61 -5.72 12.33
C GLN A 110 0.92 -4.26 11.98
N VAL A 111 2.19 -3.90 11.82
CA VAL A 111 2.58 -2.53 11.40
C VAL A 111 2.14 -2.23 9.97
N LEU A 112 2.24 -3.20 9.06
CA LEU A 112 1.86 -3.02 7.66
C LEU A 112 0.33 -2.92 7.45
N ASP A 113 -0.46 -3.40 8.40
CA ASP A 113 -1.93 -3.32 8.38
C ASP A 113 -2.48 -1.98 8.92
N VAL A 114 -1.63 -1.12 9.47
CA VAL A 114 -2.00 0.24 9.90
C VAL A 114 -2.19 1.15 8.68
N GLU A 115 -3.13 2.09 8.77
CA GLU A 115 -3.31 3.15 7.77
C GLU A 115 -2.06 4.03 7.58
N ASN A 116 -1.82 4.45 6.33
CA ASN A 116 -0.62 5.22 5.98
C ASN A 116 -0.48 6.56 6.72
N PRO A 117 -1.53 7.40 6.85
CA PRO A 117 -1.40 8.71 7.49
C PRO A 117 -1.00 8.59 8.96
N ASP A 118 -1.62 7.65 9.67
CA ASP A 118 -1.36 7.43 11.10
C ASP A 118 0.05 6.89 11.31
N LEU A 119 0.45 5.90 10.51
CA LEU A 119 1.79 5.34 10.56
C LEU A 119 2.85 6.41 10.30
N TRP A 120 2.61 7.31 9.34
CA TRP A 120 3.51 8.41 9.06
C TRP A 120 3.65 9.38 10.24
N ARG A 121 2.55 9.78 10.87
CA ARG A 121 2.57 10.66 12.05
C ARG A 121 3.39 10.06 13.20
N TRP A 122 3.29 8.75 13.42
CA TRP A 122 4.04 8.08 14.48
C TRP A 122 5.53 7.93 14.16
N ILE A 123 5.88 7.58 12.93
CA ILE A 123 7.28 7.44 12.49
C ILE A 123 7.98 8.80 12.51
N SER A 124 7.29 9.85 12.08
CA SER A 124 7.80 11.23 12.10
C SER A 124 7.84 11.89 13.48
N GLY A 125 7.20 11.30 14.50
CA GLY A 125 7.10 11.87 15.84
C GLY A 125 6.13 13.05 15.96
N GLN A 126 5.20 13.20 15.03
CA GLN A 126 4.12 14.18 15.11
C GLN A 126 3.09 13.80 16.18
N GLU A 127 2.78 12.51 16.30
CA GLU A 127 1.84 11.96 17.29
C GLU A 127 2.44 10.73 17.96
N GLN A 128 1.97 10.43 19.18
CA GLN A 128 2.33 9.17 19.84
C GLN A 128 1.44 8.03 19.34
N PRO A 129 2.02 6.86 19.02
CA PRO A 129 1.22 5.69 18.65
C PRO A 129 0.39 5.20 19.85
N PRO A 130 -0.78 4.60 19.62
CA PRO A 130 -1.57 3.97 20.67
C PRO A 130 -0.79 2.82 21.33
N GLU A 131 -1.09 2.51 22.59
CA GLU A 131 -0.34 1.52 23.39
C GLU A 131 -0.23 0.14 22.73
N SER A 132 -1.27 -0.26 22.01
CA SER A 132 -1.35 -1.52 21.26
C SER A 132 -0.24 -1.66 20.21
N ILE A 133 0.15 -0.54 19.59
CA ILE A 133 1.15 -0.51 18.51
C ILE A 133 2.50 0.03 19.02
N SER A 134 2.50 0.88 20.04
CA SER A 134 3.73 1.42 20.64
C SER A 134 4.66 0.33 21.19
N THR A 135 4.09 -0.78 21.65
CA THR A 135 4.86 -1.92 22.19
C THR A 135 5.51 -2.75 21.08
N ASN A 136 5.16 -2.52 19.81
CA ASN A 136 5.62 -3.32 18.69
C ASN A 136 7.13 -3.13 18.43
N PRO A 137 7.94 -4.20 18.42
CA PRO A 137 9.40 -4.09 18.26
C PRO A 137 9.82 -3.58 16.88
N VAL A 138 9.02 -3.86 15.84
CA VAL A 138 9.33 -3.45 14.46
C VAL A 138 9.14 -1.95 14.29
N LEU A 139 8.04 -1.40 14.82
CA LEU A 139 7.80 0.04 14.77
C LEU A 139 8.92 0.81 15.47
N ASN A 140 9.32 0.35 16.66
CA ASN A 140 10.39 0.99 17.43
C ASN A 140 11.73 0.91 16.70
N ALA A 141 12.06 -0.22 16.07
CA ALA A 141 13.28 -0.36 15.26
C ALA A 141 13.28 0.57 14.03
N VAL A 142 12.13 0.77 13.38
CA VAL A 142 11.99 1.72 12.26
C VAL A 142 12.18 3.15 12.75
N ARG A 143 11.54 3.53 13.86
CA ARG A 143 11.68 4.87 14.47
C ARG A 143 13.13 5.15 14.84
N GLU A 144 13.81 4.18 15.45
CA GLU A 144 15.24 4.28 15.78
C GLU A 144 16.13 4.48 14.55
N LYS A 145 15.85 3.78 13.44
CA LYS A 145 16.57 3.99 12.16
C LYS A 145 16.35 5.40 11.63
N VAL A 146 15.13 5.93 11.72
CA VAL A 146 14.81 7.30 11.30
C VAL A 146 15.53 8.33 12.16
N THR A 147 15.52 8.19 13.49
CA THR A 147 16.21 9.13 14.39
C THR A 147 17.71 9.13 14.14
N LYS A 148 18.34 7.95 13.97
CA LYS A 148 19.77 7.85 13.61
C LYS A 148 20.10 8.55 12.30
N ASN A 149 19.25 8.40 11.28
CA ASN A 149 19.43 9.09 10.00
C ASN A 149 19.28 10.62 10.16
N LEU A 150 18.36 11.09 11.00
CA LEU A 150 18.22 12.52 11.30
C LEU A 150 19.46 13.06 12.03
N ASP A 151 20.02 12.27 12.95
CA ASP A 151 21.24 12.64 13.67
C ASP A 151 22.48 12.74 12.77
N SER A 152 22.58 11.91 11.74
CA SER A 152 23.71 11.96 10.80
C SER A 152 23.57 13.04 9.72
N TYR A 153 22.35 13.36 9.28
CA TYR A 153 22.13 14.17 8.07
C TYR A 153 21.36 15.48 8.30
N SER A 154 20.82 15.74 9.50
CA SER A 154 20.01 16.93 9.78
C SER A 154 20.47 17.63 11.05
N ALA A 155 20.74 18.94 10.93
CA ALA A 155 21.00 19.81 12.07
C ALA A 155 19.77 19.90 12.99
N PRO A 156 19.94 19.97 14.32
CA PRO A 156 18.81 19.97 15.26
C PRO A 156 17.85 21.16 15.07
N GLU A 157 18.36 22.30 14.62
CA GLU A 157 17.59 23.53 14.41
C GLU A 157 16.59 23.44 13.25
N THR A 158 16.85 22.57 12.26
CA THR A 158 15.98 22.40 11.08
C THR A 158 14.94 21.30 11.26
N ARG A 159 14.93 20.61 12.41
CA ARG A 159 14.00 19.50 12.68
C ARG A 159 12.63 20.00 13.05
N ALA A 160 11.61 19.24 12.68
CA ALA A 160 10.25 19.47 13.14
C ALA A 160 10.16 19.27 14.67
N THR A 161 9.43 20.15 15.35
CA THR A 161 9.14 19.99 16.78
C THR A 161 8.29 18.73 16.98
N PRO A 162 8.67 17.82 17.90
CA PRO A 162 7.88 16.63 18.19
C PRO A 162 6.51 17.04 18.74
N GLY A 163 5.48 16.28 18.40
CA GLY A 163 4.11 16.56 18.86
C GLY A 163 3.37 17.68 18.11
N GLN A 164 3.96 18.23 17.04
CA GLN A 164 3.32 19.27 16.20
C GLN A 164 3.18 18.79 14.75
N PRO A 165 2.09 19.18 14.05
CA PRO A 165 1.95 18.89 12.64
C PRO A 165 3.00 19.65 11.82
N TRP A 166 3.35 19.10 10.67
CA TRP A 166 4.41 19.67 9.82
C TRP A 166 4.02 20.94 9.07
N VAL A 167 2.73 21.13 8.82
CA VAL A 167 2.23 22.31 8.12
C VAL A 167 1.96 23.41 9.15
N ARG A 168 2.94 24.28 9.37
CA ARG A 168 2.72 25.57 10.06
C ARG A 168 1.79 26.43 9.20
N GLY A 169 0.67 26.89 9.74
CA GLY A 169 -0.23 27.82 9.06
C GLY A 169 -1.55 27.26 8.50
N TRP A 170 -1.66 25.95 8.22
CA TRP A 170 -2.90 25.39 7.62
C TRP A 170 -4.00 25.22 8.67
N ASP A 171 -3.65 24.80 9.88
CA ASP A 171 -4.58 24.69 11.02
C ASP A 171 -4.66 25.99 11.84
N ASP A 172 -3.75 26.93 11.62
CA ASP A 172 -3.70 28.24 12.31
C ASP A 172 -4.81 29.20 11.85
N ILE A 173 -5.51 28.89 10.74
CA ILE A 173 -6.60 29.69 10.18
C ILE A 173 -7.77 29.87 11.17
N LYS A 174 -7.89 29.00 12.19
CA LYS A 174 -8.91 29.11 13.23
C LYS A 174 -8.51 29.95 14.46
N LYS A 175 -7.30 30.48 14.52
CA LYS A 175 -6.86 31.35 15.63
C LYS A 175 -7.27 32.80 15.34
N GLY A 176 -8.42 33.20 15.88
CA GLY A 176 -9.03 34.51 15.66
C GLY A 176 -8.18 35.70 16.09
N ARG A 177 -8.40 36.83 15.39
CA ARG A 177 -7.99 38.24 15.62
C ARG A 177 -6.51 38.59 15.90
N ASP A 178 -5.68 37.68 16.40
CA ASP A 178 -4.28 37.93 16.77
C ASP A 178 -3.31 36.93 16.11
N GLY A 179 -3.46 36.70 14.81
CA GLY A 179 -2.52 35.89 14.02
C GLY A 179 -1.18 36.61 13.77
N PRO A 180 -0.05 35.89 13.62
CA PRO A 180 1.26 36.50 13.38
C PRO A 180 1.30 37.26 12.03
N ILE A 181 1.89 38.45 12.04
CA ILE A 181 1.88 39.44 10.94
C ILE A 181 2.75 39.05 9.73
N THR A 182 3.60 38.02 9.82
CA THR A 182 4.61 37.77 8.78
C THR A 182 4.66 36.30 8.37
N GLY A 183 4.02 35.98 7.24
CA GLY A 183 4.44 34.88 6.39
C GLY A 183 5.49 35.41 5.41
N ASN A 184 6.65 34.75 5.34
CA ASN A 184 7.67 35.06 4.33
C ASN A 184 7.10 34.69 2.95
N GLN A 185 6.74 35.72 2.17
CA GLN A 185 6.58 35.64 0.71
C GLN A 185 7.93 35.86 0.04
#